data_AF-A0AAI9ID29-F1
#
_entry.id   AF-A0AAI9ID29-F1
#
_cell.length_a   1.000
_cell.length_b   1.000
_cell.length_c   1.000
_cell.angle_alpha   90.00
_cell.angle_beta   90.00
_cell.angle_gamma   90.00
#
_symmetry.space_group_name_H-M   'P 1'
#
loop_
_entity.id
_entity.type
_entity.pdbx_description
1 polymer ?
#
loop_
_entity_poly.entity_id
_entity_poly.type
_entity_poly.pdbx_seq_one_letter_code
_entity_poly.pdbx_strand_id
1 'polypeptide(L)'
;MRCARIKDHASFRPVADLLRERAALVPTPPGDEAAKAELEKAMTLLRTRKRPNHQIRVAYSWAATAKPVRRHILALAGLSPDRWESPIHSFTEAERLAMRHAVLRAISTYERALNAV
;
A
#
# COMPACT_ATOMS: atom_id res chain seq x y z
N MET A 1 0.85 44.90 7.99
CA MET A 1 1.39 43.95 8.98
C MET A 1 0.39 42.83 9.20
N ARG A 2 0.73 41.57 8.88
CA ARG A 2 -0.12 40.40 9.16
C ARG A 2 0.22 39.90 10.56
N CYS A 3 -0.63 40.19 11.54
CA CYS A 3 -0.51 39.59 12.88
C CYS A 3 -0.72 38.08 12.77
N ALA A 4 0.29 37.30 13.17
CA ALA A 4 0.14 35.85 13.32
C ALA A 4 -0.95 35.59 14.38
N ARG A 5 -2.04 34.94 13.98
CA ARG A 5 -3.09 34.51 14.90
C ARG A 5 -2.53 33.39 15.77
N ILE A 6 -2.02 33.72 16.95
CA ILE A 6 -1.74 32.78 18.04
C ILE A 6 -3.09 32.30 18.59
N LYS A 7 -3.87 31.56 17.79
CA LYS A 7 -5.17 31.03 18.21
C LYS A 7 -5.15 29.53 18.47
N ASP A 8 -4.10 28.84 18.02
CA ASP A 8 -3.96 27.37 18.14
C ASP A 8 -2.70 26.95 18.91
N HIS A 9 -2.27 27.71 19.90
CA HIS A 9 -1.19 27.26 20.78
C HIS A 9 -1.78 26.42 21.93
N ALA A 10 -1.16 25.27 22.23
CA ALA A 10 -1.65 24.30 23.22
C ALA A 10 -1.87 24.91 24.62
N SER A 11 -1.18 26.00 24.95
CA SER A 11 -1.36 26.75 26.21
C SER A 11 -2.71 27.48 26.33
N PHE A 12 -3.49 27.61 25.26
CA PHE A 12 -4.84 28.20 25.28
C PHE A 12 -5.95 27.13 25.26
N ARG A 13 -5.59 25.84 25.19
CA ARG A 13 -6.56 24.76 25.27
C ARG A 13 -6.83 24.39 26.73
N PRO A 14 -8.08 24.13 27.12
CA PRO A 14 -8.39 23.56 28.42
C PRO A 14 -7.59 22.26 28.65
N VAL A 15 -7.02 22.11 29.85
CA VAL A 15 -6.25 20.92 30.24
C VAL A 15 -7.06 19.62 30.03
N ALA A 16 -8.38 19.69 30.22
CA ALA A 16 -9.29 18.58 29.96
C ALA A 16 -9.24 18.07 28.52
N ASP A 17 -9.05 18.95 27.52
CA ASP A 17 -8.96 18.54 26.12
C ASP A 17 -7.62 17.87 25.82
N LEU A 18 -6.52 18.38 26.39
CA LEU A 18 -5.19 17.75 26.28
C LEU A 18 -5.17 16.36 26.94
N LEU A 19 -5.83 16.21 28.09
CA LEU A 19 -5.97 14.91 28.77
C LEU A 19 -6.86 13.93 27.99
N ARG A 20 -7.93 14.42 27.34
CA ARG A 20 -8.78 13.61 26.47
C ARG A 20 -8.03 13.12 25.22
N GLU A 21 -7.26 14.00 24.58
CA GLU A 21 -6.38 13.65 23.45
C GLU A 21 -5.32 12.62 23.87
N ARG A 22 -4.70 12.79 25.05
CA ARG A 22 -3.76 11.81 25.61
C ARG A 22 -4.44 10.46 25.91
N ALA A 23 -5.65 10.47 26.46
CA ALA A 23 -6.41 9.26 26.75
C ALA A 23 -6.75 8.48 25.47
N ALA A 24 -7.01 9.17 24.36
CA ALA A 24 -7.25 8.55 23.06
C ALA A 24 -6.01 7.87 22.44
N LEU A 25 -4.81 8.19 22.93
CA LEU A 25 -3.55 7.58 22.52
C LEU A 25 -3.12 6.41 23.43
N VAL A 26 -3.90 6.09 24.46
CA VAL A 26 -3.62 4.93 25.32
C VAL A 26 -3.82 3.67 24.49
N PRO A 27 -2.78 2.81 24.35
CA PRO A 27 -2.94 1.55 23.66
C PRO A 27 -4.05 0.72 24.31
N THR A 28 -4.90 0.13 23.48
CA THR A 28 -5.99 -0.71 23.96
C THR A 28 -5.42 -1.88 24.78
N PRO A 29 -5.91 -2.13 26.01
CA PRO A 29 -5.38 -3.18 26.87
C PRO A 29 -5.49 -4.56 26.21
N PRO A 30 -4.54 -5.48 26.45
CA PRO A 30 -4.65 -6.84 25.96
C PRO A 30 -5.89 -7.51 26.57
N GLY A 31 -6.74 -8.09 25.72
CA GLY A 31 -7.94 -8.80 26.17
C GLY A 31 -9.19 -7.94 26.32
N ASP A 32 -9.15 -6.65 26.00
CA ASP A 32 -10.32 -5.76 26.03
C ASP A 32 -11.45 -6.29 25.12
N GLU A 33 -12.58 -6.65 25.73
CA GLU A 33 -13.74 -7.23 25.04
C GLU A 33 -14.43 -6.24 24.10
N ALA A 34 -14.43 -4.94 24.42
CA ALA A 34 -14.99 -3.92 23.54
C ALA A 34 -14.14 -3.75 22.28
N ALA A 35 -12.82 -3.80 22.43
CA ALA A 35 -11.87 -3.75 21.33
C ALA A 35 -11.98 -4.97 20.40
N LYS A 36 -12.14 -6.17 20.98
CA LYS A 36 -12.37 -7.41 20.22
C LYS A 36 -13.66 -7.33 19.42
N ALA A 37 -14.75 -6.84 20.03
CA ALA A 37 -16.03 -6.70 19.35
C ALA A 37 -15.95 -5.71 18.17
N GLU A 38 -15.27 -4.56 18.35
CA GLU A 38 -15.04 -3.61 17.25
C GLU A 38 -14.14 -4.18 16.15
N LEU A 39 -13.10 -4.93 16.52
CA LEU A 39 -12.26 -5.64 15.56
C LEU A 39 -13.07 -6.65 14.74
N GLU A 40 -13.94 -7.42 15.39
CA GLU A 40 -14.79 -8.41 14.72
C GLU A 40 -15.81 -7.76 13.77
N LYS A 41 -16.41 -6.63 14.17
CA LYS A 41 -17.25 -5.81 13.28
C LYS A 41 -16.47 -5.33 12.07
N ALA A 42 -15.28 -4.75 12.27
CA ALA A 42 -14.42 -4.28 11.19
C ALA A 42 -14.01 -5.42 10.25
N MET A 43 -13.67 -6.59 10.80
CA MET A 43 -13.31 -7.77 10.02
C MET A 43 -14.50 -8.28 9.19
N THR A 44 -15.70 -8.24 9.75
CA THR A 44 -16.95 -8.63 9.06
C THR A 44 -17.26 -7.68 7.91
N LEU A 45 -17.08 -6.37 8.10
CA LEU A 45 -17.19 -5.37 7.04
C LEU A 45 -16.16 -5.61 5.93
N LEU A 46 -14.93 -5.96 6.28
CA LEU A 46 -13.88 -6.27 5.30
C LEU A 46 -14.16 -7.57 4.53
N ARG A 47 -14.71 -8.58 5.20
CA ARG A 47 -15.07 -9.87 4.57
C ARG A 47 -16.23 -9.74 3.58
N THR A 48 -17.22 -8.91 3.91
CA THR A 48 -18.42 -8.70 3.08
C THR A 48 -18.21 -7.67 1.96
N ARG A 49 -17.14 -6.88 2.03
CA ARG A 49 -16.78 -5.90 0.99
C ARG A 49 -16.48 -6.61 -0.33
N LYS A 50 -17.33 -6.38 -1.34
CA LYS A 50 -17.00 -6.72 -2.73
C LYS A 50 -15.72 -5.97 -3.13
N ARG A 51 -14.64 -6.71 -3.38
CA ARG A 51 -13.42 -6.12 -3.93
C ARG A 51 -13.72 -5.62 -5.35
N PRO A 52 -13.30 -4.40 -5.72
CA PRO A 52 -13.47 -3.94 -7.08
C PRO A 52 -12.70 -4.90 -8.02
N ASN A 53 -13.34 -5.33 -9.10
CA ASN A 53 -12.65 -6.14 -10.10
C ASN A 53 -11.65 -5.26 -10.87
N HIS A 54 -10.37 -5.36 -10.51
CA HIS A 54 -9.30 -4.63 -11.18
C HIS A 54 -8.66 -5.41 -12.35
N GLN A 55 -9.16 -6.60 -12.70
CA GLN A 55 -8.54 -7.45 -13.73
C GLN A 55 -8.38 -6.72 -15.07
N ILE A 56 -9.41 -5.99 -15.51
CA ILE A 56 -9.37 -5.20 -16.75
C ILE A 56 -8.27 -4.15 -16.70
N ARG A 57 -8.21 -3.36 -15.61
CA ARG A 57 -7.17 -2.32 -15.43
C ARG A 57 -5.76 -2.93 -15.40
N VAL A 58 -5.59 -4.08 -14.74
CA VAL A 58 -4.30 -4.79 -14.67
C VAL A 58 -3.87 -5.27 -16.07
N ALA A 59 -4.78 -5.84 -16.85
CA ALA A 59 -4.51 -6.26 -18.22
C ALA A 59 -4.10 -5.09 -19.12
N TYR A 60 -4.83 -3.97 -19.05
CA TYR A 60 -4.48 -2.75 -19.80
C TYR A 60 -3.11 -2.20 -19.37
N SER A 61 -2.83 -2.15 -18.07
CA SER A 61 -1.55 -1.64 -17.56
C SER A 61 -0.38 -2.50 -18.04
N TRP A 62 -0.54 -3.82 -18.04
CA TRP A 62 0.46 -4.74 -18.59
C TRP A 62 0.68 -4.53 -20.10
N ALA A 63 -0.40 -4.44 -20.87
CA ALA A 63 -0.34 -4.21 -22.31
C ALA A 63 0.28 -2.85 -22.67
N ALA A 64 0.03 -1.80 -21.87
CA ALA A 64 0.58 -0.47 -22.05
C ALA A 64 2.06 -0.35 -21.62
N THR A 65 2.55 -1.28 -20.81
CA THR A 65 3.96 -1.28 -20.38
C THR A 65 4.87 -1.49 -21.59
N ALA A 66 5.96 -0.73 -21.71
CA ALA A 66 6.88 -0.84 -22.85
C ALA A 66 7.52 -2.25 -22.95
N LYS A 67 7.73 -2.74 -24.17
CA LYS A 67 8.39 -4.01 -24.48
C LYS A 67 9.68 -4.27 -23.66
N PRO A 68 10.67 -3.36 -23.63
CA PRO A 68 11.91 -3.60 -22.88
C PRO A 68 11.65 -3.79 -21.38
N VAL A 69 10.69 -3.07 -20.82
CA VAL A 69 10.33 -3.17 -19.40
C VAL A 69 9.68 -4.53 -19.10
N ARG A 70 8.74 -4.98 -19.94
CA ARG A 70 8.12 -6.31 -19.77
C ARG A 70 9.15 -7.43 -19.85
N ARG A 71 10.05 -7.40 -20.84
CA ARG A 71 11.14 -8.38 -20.97
C ARG A 71 12.04 -8.38 -19.74
N HIS A 72 12.40 -7.20 -19.23
CA HIS A 72 13.23 -7.07 -18.03
C HIS A 72 12.55 -7.63 -16.77
N ILE A 73 11.26 -7.33 -16.56
CA ILE A 73 10.49 -7.88 -15.44
C ILE A 73 10.45 -9.40 -15.49
N LEU A 74 10.22 -9.99 -16.67
CA LEU A 74 10.22 -11.44 -16.84
C LEU A 74 11.58 -12.05 -16.52
N ALA A 75 12.67 -11.45 -17.03
CA ALA A 75 14.03 -11.90 -16.75
C ALA A 75 14.35 -11.88 -15.25
N LEU A 76 14.02 -10.78 -14.55
CA LEU A 76 14.22 -10.65 -13.11
C LEU A 76 13.36 -11.61 -12.28
N ALA A 77 12.21 -12.01 -12.80
CA ALA A 77 11.33 -12.99 -12.19
C ALA A 77 11.76 -14.44 -12.47
N GLY A 78 12.84 -14.66 -13.22
CA GLY A 78 13.29 -16.00 -13.63
C GLY A 78 12.40 -16.64 -14.71
N LEU A 79 11.61 -15.83 -15.43
CA LEU A 79 10.71 -16.27 -16.50
C LEU A 79 11.34 -15.99 -17.87
N SER A 80 10.89 -16.73 -18.89
CA SER A 80 11.33 -16.49 -20.28
C SER A 80 10.96 -15.07 -20.73
N PRO A 81 11.94 -14.24 -21.14
CA PRO A 81 11.67 -12.88 -21.64
C PRO A 81 10.86 -12.85 -22.94
N ASP A 82 10.81 -13.96 -23.68
CA ASP A 82 10.08 -14.02 -24.95
C ASP A 82 8.57 -14.11 -24.77
N ARG A 83 8.10 -14.41 -23.54
CA ARG A 83 6.68 -14.34 -23.14
C ARG A 83 6.17 -12.91 -22.92
N TRP A 84 6.88 -11.87 -23.36
CA TRP A 84 6.52 -10.48 -23.10
C TRP A 84 5.21 -10.04 -23.80
N GLU A 85 4.84 -10.69 -24.90
CA GLU A 85 3.55 -10.49 -25.58
C GLU A 85 2.40 -11.25 -24.91
N SER A 86 2.73 -12.22 -24.04
CA SER A 86 1.71 -13.02 -23.37
C SER A 86 0.84 -12.12 -22.47
N PRO A 87 -0.49 -12.24 -22.56
CA PRO A 87 -1.40 -11.50 -21.69
C PRO A 87 -1.16 -11.80 -20.20
N ILE A 88 -1.34 -10.83 -19.30
CA ILE A 88 -1.00 -10.99 -17.87
C ILE A 88 -1.71 -12.16 -17.17
N HIS A 89 -2.91 -12.53 -17.64
CA HIS A 89 -3.68 -13.66 -17.11
C HIS A 89 -3.21 -15.04 -17.58
N SER A 90 -2.33 -15.15 -18.58
CA SER A 90 -1.75 -16.44 -18.98
C SER A 90 -0.63 -16.90 -18.05
N PHE A 91 -0.15 -16.02 -17.16
CA PHE A 91 0.81 -16.37 -16.14
C PHE A 91 0.09 -16.97 -14.93
N THR A 92 0.69 -17.98 -14.29
CA THR A 92 0.15 -18.56 -13.05
C THR A 92 0.19 -17.55 -11.91
N GLU A 93 -0.51 -17.83 -10.81
CA GLU A 93 -0.47 -16.94 -9.64
C GLU A 93 0.94 -16.84 -9.05
N ALA A 94 1.68 -17.95 -8.98
CA ALA A 94 3.07 -17.98 -8.53
C ALA A 94 3.99 -17.15 -9.43
N GLU A 95 3.83 -17.25 -10.76
CA GLU A 95 4.58 -16.44 -11.72
C GLU A 95 4.28 -14.94 -11.54
N ARG A 96 3.01 -14.56 -11.40
CA ARG A 96 2.63 -13.15 -11.16
C ARG A 96 3.17 -12.64 -9.83
N LEU A 97 3.26 -13.48 -8.80
CA LEU A 97 3.87 -13.10 -7.52
C LEU A 97 5.37 -12.86 -7.68
N ALA A 98 6.08 -13.76 -8.37
CA ALA A 98 7.50 -13.58 -8.69
C ALA A 98 7.76 -12.29 -9.49
N MET A 99 6.92 -12.00 -10.50
CA MET A 99 6.98 -10.75 -11.26
C MET A 99 6.80 -9.51 -10.38
N ARG A 100 5.86 -9.53 -9.41
CA ARG A 100 5.68 -8.42 -8.47
C ARG A 100 6.92 -8.19 -7.60
N HIS A 101 7.48 -9.26 -7.04
CA HIS A 101 8.70 -9.15 -6.23
C HIS A 101 9.90 -8.65 -7.05
N ALA A 102 10.03 -9.09 -8.31
CA ALA A 102 11.04 -8.61 -9.23
C ALA A 102 10.91 -7.09 -9.48
N VAL A 103 9.69 -6.59 -9.72
CA VAL A 103 9.44 -5.15 -9.89
C VAL A 103 9.81 -4.36 -8.64
N LEU A 104 9.38 -4.81 -7.45
CA LEU A 104 9.69 -4.11 -6.19
C LEU A 104 11.20 -4.04 -5.93
N ARG A 105 11.92 -5.14 -6.22
CA ARG A 105 13.38 -5.18 -6.12
C ARG A 105 14.04 -4.22 -7.12
N ALA A 106 13.55 -4.19 -8.35
CA ALA A 106 14.05 -3.28 -9.38
C ALA A 106 13.88 -1.81 -8.96
N ILE A 107 12.68 -1.42 -8.52
CA ILE A 107 12.39 -0.06 -8.01
C ILE A 107 13.38 0.30 -6.89
N SER A 108 13.50 -0.56 -5.88
CA SER A 108 14.43 -0.34 -4.75
C SER A 108 15.89 -0.17 -5.21
N THR A 109 16.27 -0.82 -6.30
CA THR A 109 17.63 -0.76 -6.86
C THR A 109 17.84 0.54 -7.63
N TYR A 110 16.88 0.93 -8.46
CA TYR A 110 16.92 2.20 -9.18
C TYR A 110 16.84 3.40 -8.23
N GLU A 111 16.04 3.34 -7.17
CA GLU A 111 16.00 4.37 -6.12
C GLU A 111 17.36 4.52 -5.42
N ARG A 112 18.03 3.40 -5.08
CA ARG A 112 19.38 3.46 -4.51
C ARG A 112 20.39 4.06 -5.48
N ALA A 113 20.33 3.67 -6.75
CA ALA A 113 21.22 4.21 -7.77
C ALA A 113 20.98 5.72 -7.98
N LEU A 114 19.72 6.15 -8.02
CA LEU A 114 19.34 7.55 -8.16
C LEU A 114 19.86 8.40 -6.99
N ASN A 115 19.77 7.89 -5.76
CA ASN A 115 20.25 8.60 -4.57
C ASN A 115 21.78 8.59 -4.41
N ALA A 116 22.49 7.80 -5.21
CA ALA A 116 23.95 7.67 -5.13
C ALA A 116 24.70 8.55 -6.14
N VAL A 117 24.00 9.12 -7.13
CA VAL A 117 24.53 10.03 -8.16
C VAL A 117 24.14 11.47 -7.80
#